data_AF-A0A800HBA5-F1
#
_entry.id   AF-A0A800HBA5-F1
#
_cell.length_a   1.000
_cell.length_b   1.000
_cell.length_c   1.000
_cell.angle_alpha   90.00
_cell.angle_beta   90.00
_cell.angle_gamma   90.00
#
_symmetry.space_group_name_H-M   'P 1'
#
loop_
_entity.id
_entity.type
_entity.pdbx_description
1 polymer ?
#
loop_
_entity_poly.entity_id
_entity_poly.type
_entity_poly.pdbx_seq_one_letter_code
_entity_poly.pdbx_strand_id
1 'polypeptide(L)'
;MQNSRGHILWIDDEIHHLKPHILFLEDKGYKLSQAANGQDGIALSEQNNYDLILLDQSMPGLDGLETLAELKKNRSSLPVIMITKTEDEWLMDEAITGQVEQFLIKPVNPSQIFMACKQTLEKIKLHEQKAISDYLKEFQEIEAQLSNELNVDDWWRLYDRLTDWQIKFDHYKDTGLGSILKEQIQTCNREFINFIESNYESWMQSNDRPTLSVDIVPKYVKPILDKGEKVCLLVVDCMRHDHFKSMMTLLEPFFNIKLDYKLSLLPTATPYSRNAIFCGLFPDDMVKKYPKQGDDMKNDSTSLNQHEKQFLIDQLKKMDLGDKRVHY
;
A
#
# COMPACT_ATOMS: atom_id res chain seq x y z
N MET A 1 33.98 18.21 -9.73
CA MET A 1 33.11 18.11 -8.54
C MET A 1 32.98 16.64 -8.22
N GLN A 2 33.54 16.18 -7.11
CA GLN A 2 33.40 14.78 -6.68
C GLN A 2 31.91 14.51 -6.43
N ASN A 3 31.33 13.50 -7.09
CA ASN A 3 29.98 13.04 -6.77
C ASN A 3 29.98 12.58 -5.31
N SER A 4 29.16 13.24 -4.49
CA SER A 4 28.93 12.86 -3.09
C SER A 4 28.42 11.41 -3.04
N ARG A 5 28.97 10.60 -2.13
CA ARG A 5 28.52 9.22 -1.89
C ARG A 5 27.22 9.14 -1.08
N GLY A 6 26.73 10.27 -0.61
CA GLY A 6 25.51 10.42 0.18
C GLY A 6 25.67 11.47 1.27
N HIS A 7 24.55 11.98 1.78
CA HIS A 7 24.48 12.92 2.89
C HIS A 7 24.03 12.17 4.15
N ILE A 8 24.92 12.09 5.13
CA ILE A 8 24.72 11.38 6.40
C ILE A 8 24.45 12.41 7.50
N LEU A 9 23.44 12.17 8.34
CA LEU A 9 23.24 12.89 9.59
C LEU A 9 23.78 12.03 10.74
N TRP A 10 24.70 12.56 11.54
CA TRP A 10 25.21 11.90 12.74
C TRP A 10 24.70 12.61 13.98
N ILE A 11 23.91 11.91 14.78
CA ILE A 11 23.31 12.35 16.04
C ILE A 11 24.03 11.62 17.17
N ASP A 12 24.81 12.34 17.98
CA ASP A 12 25.57 11.78 19.12
C ASP A 12 25.86 12.92 20.11
N ASP A 13 25.73 12.70 21.42
CA ASP A 13 25.96 13.73 22.44
C ASP A 13 27.45 14.07 22.63
N GLU A 14 28.33 13.16 22.22
CA GLU A 14 29.79 13.30 22.20
C GLU A 14 30.31 13.63 20.79
N ILE A 15 29.50 14.25 19.91
CA ILE A 15 29.83 14.49 18.48
C ILE A 15 31.18 15.18 18.25
N HIS A 16 31.61 16.03 19.18
CA HIS A 16 32.92 16.69 19.11
C HIS A 16 34.10 15.71 19.20
N HIS A 17 33.95 14.60 19.92
CA HIS A 17 34.94 13.52 20.03
C HIS A 17 35.02 12.68 18.74
N LEU A 18 33.97 12.70 17.93
CA LEU A 18 33.86 11.95 16.68
C LEU A 18 34.46 12.68 15.46
N LYS A 19 35.10 13.83 15.67
CA LYS A 19 35.76 14.61 14.60
C LYS A 19 36.70 13.78 13.70
N PRO A 20 37.55 12.86 14.22
CA PRO A 20 38.37 12.00 13.37
C PRO A 20 37.54 11.10 12.45
N HIS A 21 36.43 10.55 12.93
CA HIS A 21 35.52 9.70 12.16
C HIS A 21 34.78 10.50 11.09
N ILE A 22 34.32 11.71 11.43
CA ILE A 22 33.67 12.63 10.48
C ILE A 22 34.63 12.97 9.33
N LEU A 23 35.85 13.41 9.64
CA LEU A 23 36.86 13.73 8.63
C LEU A 23 37.20 12.52 7.76
N PHE A 24 37.23 11.32 8.35
CA PHE A 24 37.45 10.09 7.59
C PHE A 24 36.31 9.79 6.61
N LEU A 25 35.05 9.94 7.02
CA LEU A 25 33.89 9.75 6.13
C LEU A 25 33.84 10.82 5.02
N GLU A 26 34.18 12.06 5.35
CA GLU A 26 34.29 13.16 4.38
C GLU A 26 35.39 12.90 3.34
N ASP A 27 36.58 12.39 3.75
CA ASP A 27 37.64 11.94 2.84
C ASP A 27 37.16 10.82 1.90
N LYS A 28 36.29 9.93 2.39
CA LYS A 28 35.65 8.90 1.57
C LYS A 28 34.54 9.43 0.66
N GLY A 29 34.24 10.72 0.70
CA GLY A 29 33.32 11.40 -0.21
C GLY A 29 31.88 11.48 0.29
N TYR A 30 31.62 11.25 1.58
CA TYR A 30 30.31 11.52 2.18
C TYR A 30 30.19 12.99 2.60
N LYS A 31 28.98 13.54 2.57
CA LYS A 31 28.65 14.81 3.20
C LYS A 31 28.08 14.54 4.58
N LEU A 32 28.57 15.20 5.62
CA LEU A 32 28.12 14.97 7.00
C LEU A 32 27.38 16.20 7.54
N SER A 33 26.24 15.96 8.17
CA SER A 33 25.61 16.87 9.13
C SER A 33 25.70 16.28 10.52
N GLN A 34 25.75 17.14 11.52
CA GLN A 34 26.00 16.78 12.91
C GLN A 34 24.88 17.34 13.78
N ALA A 35 24.42 16.55 14.75
CA ALA A 35 23.51 16.97 15.81
C ALA A 35 24.03 16.45 17.15
N ALA A 36 23.93 17.28 18.19
CA ALA A 36 24.44 16.94 19.52
C ALA A 36 23.37 16.32 20.45
N ASN A 37 22.14 16.16 19.97
CA ASN A 37 21.02 15.57 20.71
C ASN A 37 19.90 15.16 19.73
N GLY A 38 18.96 14.35 20.21
CA GLY A 38 17.84 13.83 19.41
C GLY A 38 16.92 14.91 18.83
N GLN A 39 16.62 15.98 19.59
CA GLN A 39 15.72 17.04 19.13
C GLN A 39 16.28 17.81 17.94
N ASP A 40 17.55 18.20 18.00
CA ASP A 40 18.24 18.87 16.89
C ASP A 40 18.36 17.95 15.67
N GLY A 41 18.60 16.65 15.90
CA GLY A 41 18.64 15.64 14.85
C GLY A 41 17.31 15.48 14.12
N ILE A 42 16.19 15.45 14.86
CA ILE A 42 14.84 15.42 14.28
C ILE A 42 14.57 16.69 13.47
N ALA A 43 14.83 17.87 14.04
CA ALA A 43 14.62 19.13 13.35
C ALA A 43 15.45 19.25 12.06
N LEU A 44 16.71 18.79 12.07
CA LEU A 44 17.54 18.75 10.88
C LEU A 44 17.00 17.77 9.84
N SER A 45 16.52 16.60 10.25
CA SER A 45 15.92 15.58 9.38
C SER A 45 14.63 16.06 8.72
N GLU A 46 13.87 16.95 9.37
CA GLU A 46 12.68 17.57 8.77
C GLU A 46 13.04 18.64 7.73
N GLN A 47 14.13 19.38 7.95
CA GLN A 47 14.55 20.48 7.08
C GLN A 47 15.38 20.04 5.87
N ASN A 48 16.06 18.89 5.96
CA ASN A 48 17.01 18.42 4.96
C ASN A 48 16.71 16.99 4.52
N ASN A 49 17.19 16.61 3.33
CA ASN A 49 17.17 15.22 2.89
C ASN A 49 18.50 14.55 3.24
N TYR A 50 18.43 13.47 4.01
CA TYR A 50 19.56 12.62 4.34
C TYR A 50 19.36 11.24 3.71
N ASP A 51 20.46 10.61 3.34
CA ASP A 51 20.48 9.25 2.80
C ASP A 51 20.68 8.20 3.91
N LEU A 52 21.18 8.61 5.08
CA LEU A 52 21.47 7.75 6.23
C LEU A 52 21.53 8.57 7.53
N ILE A 53 21.05 7.99 8.62
CA ILE A 53 21.27 8.50 9.97
C ILE A 53 22.19 7.55 10.74
N LEU A 54 23.24 8.10 11.36
CA LEU A 54 23.99 7.47 12.44
C LEU A 54 23.43 8.02 13.76
N LEU A 55 22.90 7.15 14.61
CA LEU A 55 22.20 7.54 15.84
C LEU A 55 22.85 6.89 17.04
N ASP A 56 23.37 7.69 17.97
CA ASP A 56 23.77 7.18 19.27
C ASP A 56 22.54 6.76 20.07
N GLN A 57 22.63 5.61 20.73
CA GLN A 57 21.58 5.11 21.59
C GLN A 57 21.54 5.93 22.89
N SER A 58 22.69 6.14 23.54
CA SER A 58 22.75 6.71 24.89
C SER A 58 22.94 8.24 24.85
N MET A 59 21.87 9.01 24.70
CA MET A 59 21.94 10.49 24.70
C MET A 59 21.17 11.11 25.86
N PRO A 60 21.64 12.22 26.47
CA PRO A 60 20.88 12.98 27.45
C PRO A 60 19.62 13.61 26.85
N GLY A 61 18.53 13.60 27.61
CA GLY A 61 17.26 14.18 27.18
C GLY A 61 16.40 13.16 26.44
N LEU A 62 16.21 13.36 25.14
CA LEU A 62 15.46 12.41 24.30
C LEU A 62 16.37 11.23 23.96
N ASP A 63 15.99 10.03 24.39
CA ASP A 63 16.82 8.84 24.20
C ASP A 63 16.93 8.46 22.71
N GLY A 64 17.95 7.67 22.34
CA GLY A 64 18.15 7.22 20.97
C GLY A 64 16.96 6.41 20.43
N LEU A 65 16.30 5.59 21.27
CA LEU A 65 15.11 4.83 20.84
C LEU A 65 13.89 5.72 20.61
N GLU A 66 13.66 6.70 21.49
CA GLU A 66 12.58 7.68 21.33
C GLU A 66 12.83 8.56 20.09
N THR A 67 14.08 8.94 19.87
CA THR A 67 14.51 9.68 18.67
C THR A 67 14.25 8.88 17.40
N LEU A 68 14.59 7.58 17.40
CA LEU A 68 14.33 6.68 16.29
C LEU A 68 12.83 6.60 15.98
N ALA A 69 11.98 6.44 17.00
CA ALA A 69 10.54 6.35 16.83
C ALA A 69 9.94 7.60 16.15
N GLU A 70 10.34 8.81 16.57
CA GLU A 70 9.85 10.05 15.96
C GLU A 70 10.42 10.25 14.54
N LEU A 71 11.69 9.90 14.29
CA LEU A 71 12.27 9.92 12.95
C LEU A 71 11.50 9.00 11.98
N LYS A 72 11.15 7.78 12.43
CA LYS A 72 10.45 6.78 11.62
C LYS A 72 8.97 7.11 11.39
N LYS A 73 8.34 7.84 12.30
CA LYS A 73 6.96 8.33 12.13
C LYS A 73 6.81 9.25 10.92
N ASN A 74 7.79 10.12 10.69
CA ASN A 74 7.79 11.06 9.58
C ASN A 74 8.53 10.52 8.33
N ARG A 75 9.52 9.64 8.51
CA ARG A 75 10.38 9.12 7.43
C ARG A 75 10.70 7.63 7.64
N SER A 76 9.68 6.77 7.57
CA SER A 76 9.80 5.33 7.81
C SER A 76 10.91 4.64 6.99
N SER A 77 11.09 5.06 5.74
CA SER A 77 12.09 4.49 4.81
C SER A 77 13.51 5.02 4.98
N LEU A 78 13.76 6.03 5.83
CA LEU A 78 15.11 6.55 6.04
C LEU A 78 15.94 5.52 6.82
N PRO A 79 17.03 4.97 6.25
CA PRO A 79 17.87 4.02 6.96
C PRO A 79 18.55 4.68 8.16
N VAL A 80 18.56 3.96 9.28
CA VAL A 80 19.23 4.36 10.51
C VAL A 80 20.21 3.25 10.90
N ILE A 81 21.44 3.61 11.27
CA ILE A 81 22.40 2.73 11.92
C ILE A 81 22.50 3.22 13.37
N MET A 82 22.20 2.33 14.30
CA MET A 82 22.28 2.64 15.72
C MET A 82 23.68 2.32 16.24
N ILE A 83 24.23 3.20 17.05
CA ILE A 83 25.52 3.04 17.72
C ILE A 83 25.25 2.96 19.23
N THR A 84 25.65 1.88 19.89
CA THR A 84 25.30 1.63 21.30
C THR A 84 26.52 1.28 22.15
N LYS A 85 26.45 1.53 23.46
CA LYS A 85 27.46 1.13 24.46
C LYS A 85 27.21 -0.29 25.02
N THR A 86 26.02 -0.88 24.80
CA THR A 86 25.59 -2.15 25.40
C THR A 86 25.28 -3.23 24.35
N GLU A 87 25.49 -4.49 24.74
CA GLU A 87 25.15 -5.69 23.94
C GLU A 87 23.82 -6.32 24.37
N ASP A 88 23.03 -5.64 25.22
CA ASP A 88 21.85 -6.23 25.83
C ASP A 88 20.81 -6.68 24.79
N GLU A 89 20.41 -7.96 24.84
CA GLU A 89 19.48 -8.58 23.88
C GLU A 89 18.13 -7.84 23.77
N TRP A 90 17.61 -7.30 24.87
CA TRP A 90 16.32 -6.61 24.88
C TRP A 90 16.34 -5.31 24.05
N LEU A 91 17.47 -4.60 24.03
CA LEU A 91 17.66 -3.40 23.19
C LEU A 91 17.77 -3.78 21.71
N MET A 92 18.31 -4.96 21.41
CA MET A 92 18.32 -5.47 20.04
C MET A 92 16.90 -5.81 19.56
N ASP A 93 16.07 -6.43 20.39
CA ASP A 93 14.68 -6.77 20.04
C ASP A 93 13.81 -5.53 19.81
N GLU A 94 13.92 -4.50 20.66
CA GLU A 94 13.18 -3.25 20.49
C GLU A 94 13.64 -2.47 19.24
N ALA A 95 14.94 -2.46 18.97
CA ALA A 95 15.47 -1.71 17.83
C ALA A 95 15.30 -2.46 16.49
N ILE A 96 15.22 -3.80 16.50
CA ILE A 96 14.70 -4.59 15.35
C ILE A 96 13.25 -4.19 15.06
N THR A 97 12.43 -4.02 16.10
CA THR A 97 11.06 -3.52 15.96
C THR A 97 11.03 -2.07 15.44
N GLY A 98 12.04 -1.27 15.76
CA GLY A 98 12.22 0.12 15.30
C GLY A 98 12.77 0.33 13.88
N GLN A 99 12.95 -0.73 13.08
CA GLN A 99 13.41 -0.66 11.67
C GLN A 99 14.81 -0.02 11.47
N VAL A 100 15.78 -0.43 12.29
CA VAL A 100 17.20 -0.07 12.13
C VAL A 100 17.86 -1.01 11.10
N GLU A 101 18.76 -0.49 10.26
CA GLU A 101 19.45 -1.30 9.23
C GLU A 101 20.63 -2.09 9.81
N GLN A 102 21.39 -1.50 10.74
CA GLN A 102 22.55 -2.12 11.38
C GLN A 102 22.79 -1.58 12.79
N PHE A 103 23.45 -2.37 13.62
CA PHE A 103 23.94 -1.98 14.95
C PHE A 103 25.46 -1.98 14.99
N LEU A 104 26.04 -0.97 15.62
CA LEU A 104 27.46 -0.90 15.93
C LEU A 104 27.66 -0.73 17.43
N ILE A 105 28.54 -1.55 18.01
CA ILE A 105 28.86 -1.50 19.45
C ILE A 105 30.11 -0.63 19.65
N LYS A 106 30.03 0.36 20.55
CA LYS A 106 31.16 1.21 20.95
C LYS A 106 32.20 0.35 21.72
N PRO A 107 33.52 0.58 21.54
CA PRO A 107 34.14 1.64 20.74
C PRO A 107 34.19 1.30 19.24
N VAL A 108 33.67 2.21 18.41
CA VAL A 108 33.68 2.08 16.95
C VAL A 108 34.89 2.78 16.35
N ASN A 109 35.62 2.11 15.45
CA ASN A 109 36.70 2.73 14.71
C ASN A 109 36.19 3.35 13.37
N PRO A 110 36.91 4.32 12.78
CA PRO A 110 36.45 4.99 11.55
C PRO A 110 36.18 4.04 10.37
N SER A 111 36.92 2.93 10.28
CA SER A 111 36.75 1.96 9.19
C SER A 111 35.49 1.12 9.37
N GLN A 112 35.11 0.77 10.59
CA GLN A 112 33.85 0.06 10.89
C GLN A 112 32.64 0.91 10.51
N ILE A 113 32.61 2.19 10.92
CA ILE A 113 31.52 3.10 10.55
C ILE A 113 31.45 3.26 9.03
N PHE A 114 32.59 3.48 8.38
CA PHE A 114 32.64 3.57 6.92
C PHE A 114 32.07 2.33 6.23
N MET A 115 32.45 1.13 6.68
CA MET A 115 31.93 -0.11 6.11
C MET A 115 30.43 -0.25 6.32
N ALA A 116 29.91 0.09 7.50
CA ALA A 116 28.49 0.05 7.81
C ALA A 116 27.68 1.03 6.92
N CYS A 117 28.15 2.28 6.81
CA CYS A 117 27.56 3.28 5.91
C CYS A 117 27.59 2.81 4.45
N LYS A 118 28.72 2.30 3.99
CA LYS A 118 28.90 1.82 2.62
C LYS A 118 27.95 0.67 2.32
N GLN A 119 27.91 -0.37 3.17
CA GLN A 119 27.05 -1.54 2.98
C GLN A 119 25.58 -1.16 2.95
N THR A 120 25.14 -0.28 3.86
CA THR A 120 23.75 0.16 3.96
C THR A 120 23.33 0.93 2.71
N LEU A 121 24.12 1.92 2.29
CA LEU A 121 23.82 2.75 1.11
C LEU A 121 23.96 1.96 -0.21
N GLU A 122 24.95 1.08 -0.34
CA GLU A 122 25.10 0.22 -1.52
C GLU A 122 23.96 -0.79 -1.64
N LYS A 123 23.51 -1.38 -0.52
CA LYS A 123 22.35 -2.29 -0.49
C LYS A 123 21.12 -1.58 -1.05
N ILE A 124 20.82 -0.37 -0.59
CA ILE A 124 19.67 0.43 -1.08
C ILE A 124 19.79 0.67 -2.59
N LYS A 125 20.95 1.14 -3.05
CA LYS A 125 21.21 1.39 -4.47
C LYS A 125 21.10 0.14 -5.34
N LEU A 126 21.55 -1.02 -4.86
CA LEU A 126 21.41 -2.29 -5.57
C LEU A 126 19.96 -2.74 -5.64
N HIS A 127 19.18 -2.56 -4.56
CA HIS A 127 17.74 -2.84 -4.57
C HIS A 127 17.00 -1.94 -5.57
N GLU A 128 17.34 -0.66 -5.63
CA GLU A 128 16.81 0.29 -6.63
C GLU A 128 17.14 -0.17 -8.06
N GLN A 129 18.41 -0.47 -8.35
CA GLN A 129 18.83 -0.94 -9.68
C GLN A 129 18.15 -2.25 -10.09
N LYS A 130 17.99 -3.17 -9.14
CA LYS A 130 17.26 -4.40 -9.38
C LYS A 130 15.78 -4.14 -9.63
N ALA A 131 15.14 -3.26 -8.86
CA ALA A 131 13.75 -2.87 -9.07
C ALA A 131 13.53 -2.25 -10.45
N ILE A 132 14.47 -1.41 -10.92
CA ILE A 132 14.48 -0.87 -12.29
C ILE A 132 14.54 -2.00 -13.32
N SER A 133 15.52 -2.90 -13.19
CA SER A 133 15.70 -4.01 -14.13
C SER A 133 14.48 -4.91 -14.19
N ASP A 134 13.93 -5.26 -13.03
CA ASP A 134 12.76 -6.13 -12.92
C ASP A 134 11.54 -5.47 -13.56
N TYR A 135 11.34 -4.16 -13.35
CA TYR A 135 10.22 -3.44 -13.93
C TYR A 135 10.36 -3.25 -15.44
N LEU A 136 11.56 -3.02 -15.98
CA LEU A 136 11.73 -2.93 -17.43
C LEU A 136 11.38 -4.24 -18.13
N LYS A 137 11.67 -5.38 -17.49
CA LYS A 137 11.23 -6.69 -17.97
C LYS A 137 9.71 -6.80 -17.89
N GLU A 138 9.12 -6.44 -16.77
CA GLU A 138 7.67 -6.44 -16.58
C GLU A 138 6.95 -5.58 -17.64
N PHE A 139 7.48 -4.38 -17.89
CA PHE A 139 6.94 -3.44 -18.86
C PHE A 139 6.81 -4.10 -20.24
N GLN A 140 7.85 -4.80 -20.70
CA GLN A 140 7.84 -5.51 -21.98
C GLN A 140 6.81 -6.65 -22.00
N GLU A 141 6.67 -7.38 -20.89
CA GLU A 141 5.67 -8.45 -20.78
C GLU A 141 4.25 -7.90 -20.84
N ILE A 142 3.98 -6.76 -20.19
CA ILE A 142 2.67 -6.09 -20.23
C ILE A 142 2.35 -5.61 -21.64
N GLU A 143 3.29 -4.96 -22.34
CA GLU A 143 3.07 -4.51 -23.72
C GLU A 143 2.79 -5.68 -24.67
N ALA A 144 3.51 -6.79 -24.50
CA ALA A 144 3.26 -8.01 -25.27
C ALA A 144 1.87 -8.61 -24.95
N GLN A 145 1.44 -8.55 -23.69
CA GLN A 145 0.13 -9.03 -23.27
C GLN A 145 -1.00 -8.18 -23.87
N LEU A 146 -0.87 -6.85 -23.84
CA LEU A 146 -1.82 -5.89 -24.43
C LEU A 146 -2.00 -6.05 -25.94
N SER A 147 -1.02 -6.65 -26.62
CA SER A 147 -1.12 -6.96 -28.05
C SER A 147 -2.05 -8.15 -28.36
N ASN A 148 -2.49 -8.90 -27.34
CA ASN A 148 -3.42 -10.02 -27.47
C ASN A 148 -4.82 -9.64 -26.99
N GLU A 149 -5.82 -10.46 -27.33
CA GLU A 149 -7.15 -10.34 -26.73
C GLU A 149 -7.11 -10.76 -25.25
N LEU A 150 -7.50 -9.84 -24.36
CA LEU A 150 -7.56 -10.07 -22.92
C LEU A 150 -9.00 -10.35 -22.48
N ASN A 151 -9.17 -11.39 -21.67
CA ASN A 151 -10.43 -11.58 -20.94
C ASN A 151 -10.40 -10.81 -19.60
N VAL A 152 -11.49 -10.90 -18.85
CA VAL A 152 -11.65 -10.16 -17.59
C VAL A 152 -10.65 -10.61 -16.51
N ASP A 153 -10.33 -11.91 -16.44
CA ASP A 153 -9.34 -12.43 -15.49
C ASP A 153 -7.95 -11.89 -15.81
N ASP A 154 -7.60 -11.77 -17.09
CA ASP A 154 -6.32 -11.21 -17.54
C ASP A 154 -6.22 -9.73 -17.18
N TRP A 155 -7.29 -8.95 -17.38
CA TRP A 155 -7.36 -7.55 -16.96
C TRP A 155 -7.20 -7.38 -15.46
N TRP A 156 -7.85 -8.24 -14.67
CA TRP A 156 -7.70 -8.23 -13.21
C TRP A 156 -6.25 -8.49 -12.80
N ARG A 157 -5.61 -9.53 -13.35
CA ARG A 157 -4.21 -9.86 -13.05
C ARG A 157 -3.27 -8.73 -13.46
N LEU A 158 -3.53 -8.09 -14.59
CA LEU A 158 -2.76 -6.94 -15.05
C LEU A 158 -2.89 -5.75 -14.08
N TYR A 159 -4.10 -5.42 -13.67
CA TYR A 159 -4.35 -4.37 -12.69
C TYR A 159 -3.69 -4.67 -11.33
N ASP A 160 -3.77 -5.92 -10.87
CA ASP A 160 -3.16 -6.38 -9.63
C ASP A 160 -1.63 -6.23 -9.65
N ARG A 161 -0.98 -6.63 -10.75
CA ARG A 161 0.47 -6.49 -11.00
C ARG A 161 0.91 -5.02 -11.05
N LEU A 162 0.20 -4.19 -11.81
CA LEU A 162 0.51 -2.75 -11.91
C LEU A 162 0.40 -2.06 -10.54
N THR A 163 -0.55 -2.50 -9.71
CA THR A 163 -0.72 -2.01 -8.34
C THR A 163 0.45 -2.40 -7.44
N ASP A 164 0.98 -3.63 -7.57
CA ASP A 164 2.18 -4.04 -6.82
C ASP A 164 3.39 -3.17 -7.18
N TRP A 165 3.55 -2.85 -8.46
CA TRP A 165 4.62 -1.94 -8.91
C TRP A 165 4.43 -0.52 -8.38
N GLN A 166 3.20 -0.03 -8.30
CA GLN A 166 2.90 1.28 -7.72
C GLN A 166 3.35 1.34 -6.26
N ILE A 167 2.95 0.36 -5.44
CA ILE A 167 3.34 0.27 -4.02
C ILE A 167 4.87 0.12 -3.90
N LYS A 168 5.49 -0.72 -4.74
CA LYS A 168 6.94 -0.94 -4.73
C LYS A 168 7.70 0.35 -5.08
N PHE A 169 7.22 1.15 -6.02
CA PHE A 169 7.86 2.40 -6.42
C PHE A 169 7.63 3.57 -5.47
N ASP A 170 6.55 3.56 -4.68
CA ASP A 170 6.37 4.55 -3.62
C ASP A 170 7.50 4.51 -2.56
N HIS A 171 8.20 3.38 -2.44
CA HIS A 171 9.37 3.24 -1.56
C HIS A 171 10.66 3.82 -2.15
N TYR A 172 10.76 3.97 -3.48
CA TYR A 172 11.96 4.45 -4.16
C TYR A 172 11.73 5.88 -4.67
N LYS A 173 12.26 6.87 -3.93
CA LYS A 173 12.15 8.27 -4.36
C LYS A 173 12.90 8.51 -5.66
N ASP A 174 12.25 9.22 -6.58
CA ASP A 174 12.89 9.96 -7.67
C ASP A 174 13.66 9.12 -8.72
N THR A 175 13.20 7.92 -9.02
CA THR A 175 13.84 7.01 -10.00
C THR A 175 13.47 7.30 -11.47
N GLY A 176 12.54 8.22 -11.74
CA GLY A 176 11.94 8.43 -13.06
C GLY A 176 11.02 7.28 -13.54
N LEU A 177 11.04 6.13 -12.86
CA LEU A 177 10.17 4.98 -13.16
C LEU A 177 8.70 5.26 -12.85
N GLY A 178 8.44 6.05 -11.81
CA GLY A 178 7.08 6.39 -11.40
C GLY A 178 6.27 7.05 -12.52
N SER A 179 6.90 7.89 -13.35
CA SER A 179 6.24 8.47 -14.52
C SER A 179 5.99 7.45 -15.62
N ILE A 180 6.92 6.52 -15.86
CA ILE A 180 6.77 5.44 -16.86
C ILE A 180 5.62 4.52 -16.45
N LEU A 181 5.56 4.10 -15.19
CA LEU A 181 4.45 3.31 -14.65
C LEU A 181 3.12 4.03 -14.76
N LYS A 182 3.08 5.32 -14.42
CA LYS A 182 1.87 6.12 -14.55
C LYS A 182 1.37 6.18 -15.99
N GLU A 183 2.26 6.33 -16.96
CA GLU A 183 1.92 6.32 -18.38
C GLU A 183 1.41 4.94 -18.82
N GLN A 184 2.07 3.85 -18.39
CA GLN A 184 1.61 2.49 -18.70
C GLN A 184 0.22 2.20 -18.13
N ILE A 185 -0.05 2.62 -16.88
CA ILE A 185 -1.39 2.51 -16.26
C ILE A 185 -2.42 3.29 -17.09
N GLN A 186 -2.09 4.50 -17.55
CA GLN A 186 -3.00 5.28 -18.41
C GLN A 186 -3.29 4.57 -19.73
N THR A 187 -2.30 3.92 -20.33
CA THR A 187 -2.49 3.11 -21.54
C THR A 187 -3.40 1.92 -21.28
N CYS A 188 -3.13 1.14 -20.22
CA CYS A 188 -3.99 0.02 -19.82
C CYS A 188 -5.42 0.46 -19.55
N ASN A 189 -5.63 1.63 -18.92
CA ASN A 189 -6.97 2.16 -18.66
C ASN A 189 -7.74 2.47 -19.96
N ARG A 190 -7.07 3.02 -20.99
CA ARG A 190 -7.72 3.28 -22.29
C ARG A 190 -8.15 1.98 -22.96
N GLU A 191 -7.26 1.00 -22.99
CA GLU A 191 -7.58 -0.30 -23.58
C GLU A 191 -8.66 -1.06 -22.79
N PHE A 192 -8.65 -0.95 -21.46
CA PHE A 192 -9.71 -1.50 -20.63
C PHE A 192 -11.06 -0.82 -20.89
N ILE A 193 -11.09 0.49 -21.15
CA ILE A 193 -12.33 1.18 -21.55
C ILE A 193 -12.87 0.58 -22.86
N ASN A 194 -12.02 0.41 -23.87
CA ASN A 194 -12.41 -0.22 -25.15
C ASN A 194 -12.96 -1.64 -24.93
N PHE A 195 -12.33 -2.41 -24.05
CA PHE A 195 -12.78 -3.74 -23.66
C PHE A 195 -14.15 -3.70 -22.99
N ILE A 196 -14.39 -2.78 -22.06
CA ILE A 196 -15.69 -2.61 -21.41
C ILE A 196 -16.76 -2.20 -22.42
N GLU A 197 -16.51 -1.22 -23.28
CA GLU A 197 -17.46 -0.75 -24.30
C GLU A 197 -17.87 -1.88 -25.26
N SER A 198 -16.92 -2.74 -25.63
CA SER A 198 -17.17 -3.84 -26.57
C SER A 198 -17.94 -5.01 -25.96
N ASN A 199 -17.90 -5.19 -24.64
CA ASN A 199 -18.42 -6.39 -23.98
C ASN A 199 -19.58 -6.14 -23.01
N TYR A 200 -19.69 -4.94 -22.42
CA TYR A 200 -20.62 -4.71 -21.31
C TYR A 200 -22.08 -4.90 -21.70
N GLU A 201 -22.48 -4.48 -22.90
CA GLU A 201 -23.86 -4.65 -23.38
C GLU A 201 -24.24 -6.14 -23.50
N SER A 202 -23.34 -6.98 -24.04
CA SER A 202 -23.61 -8.41 -24.18
C SER A 202 -23.70 -9.10 -22.83
N TRP A 203 -22.90 -8.67 -21.85
CA TRP A 203 -23.00 -9.14 -20.46
C TRP A 203 -24.34 -8.81 -19.82
N MET A 204 -25.01 -7.71 -20.17
CA MET A 204 -26.34 -7.42 -19.60
C MET A 204 -27.43 -8.35 -20.14
N GLN A 205 -27.16 -9.05 -21.25
CA GLN A 205 -28.12 -9.90 -21.95
C GLN A 205 -27.82 -11.41 -21.80
N SER A 206 -26.68 -11.75 -21.22
CA SER A 206 -26.17 -13.13 -21.12
C SER A 206 -25.87 -13.54 -19.68
N ASN A 207 -25.94 -14.85 -19.41
CA ASN A 207 -25.41 -15.43 -18.18
C ASN A 207 -23.92 -15.74 -18.27
N ASP A 208 -23.35 -15.75 -19.48
CA ASP A 208 -21.91 -15.86 -19.71
C ASP A 208 -21.28 -14.47 -19.60
N ARG A 209 -20.92 -14.10 -18.37
CA ARG A 209 -20.42 -12.78 -18.01
C ARG A 209 -19.55 -12.83 -16.74
N PRO A 210 -18.68 -11.84 -16.51
CA PRO A 210 -17.96 -11.72 -15.25
C PRO A 210 -18.90 -11.49 -14.05
N THR A 211 -18.35 -11.70 -12.85
CA THR A 211 -19.03 -11.35 -11.60
C THR A 211 -19.33 -9.84 -11.57
N LEU A 212 -20.60 -9.50 -11.43
CA LEU A 212 -21.08 -8.14 -11.26
C LEU A 212 -21.50 -7.90 -9.81
N SER A 213 -21.88 -6.66 -9.53
CA SER A 213 -22.28 -6.25 -8.18
C SER A 213 -23.52 -6.99 -7.68
N VAL A 214 -24.44 -7.38 -8.59
CA VAL A 214 -25.63 -8.18 -8.27
C VAL A 214 -25.32 -9.61 -7.79
N ASP A 215 -24.12 -10.12 -8.11
CA ASP A 215 -23.77 -11.52 -7.86
C ASP A 215 -23.01 -11.73 -6.55
N ILE A 216 -22.62 -10.67 -5.84
CA ILE A 216 -21.75 -10.76 -4.66
C ILE A 216 -22.35 -11.64 -3.57
N VAL A 217 -23.59 -11.35 -3.17
CA VAL A 217 -24.24 -12.10 -2.10
C VAL A 217 -24.58 -13.53 -2.55
N PRO A 218 -25.15 -13.78 -3.75
CA PRO A 218 -25.38 -15.15 -4.24
C PRO A 218 -24.10 -15.98 -4.40
N LYS A 219 -23.00 -15.38 -4.86
CA LYS A 219 -21.76 -16.11 -5.19
C LYS A 219 -20.86 -16.31 -3.97
N TYR A 220 -20.76 -15.33 -3.06
CA TYR A 220 -19.79 -15.36 -1.96
C TYR A 220 -20.42 -15.51 -0.58
N VAL A 221 -21.63 -14.97 -0.34
CA VAL A 221 -22.26 -15.01 0.99
C VAL A 221 -23.14 -16.25 1.15
N LYS A 222 -24.01 -16.52 0.17
CA LYS A 222 -24.96 -17.66 0.23
C LYS A 222 -24.27 -19.00 0.49
N PRO A 223 -23.17 -19.38 -0.21
CA PRO A 223 -22.55 -20.69 0.02
C PRO A 223 -21.98 -20.87 1.42
N ILE A 224 -21.62 -19.79 2.12
CA ILE A 224 -21.14 -19.82 3.51
C ILE A 224 -22.33 -19.98 4.46
N LEU A 225 -23.42 -19.24 4.22
CA LEU A 225 -24.65 -19.35 5.01
C LEU A 225 -25.32 -20.72 4.86
N ASP A 226 -25.27 -21.33 3.67
CA ASP A 226 -25.81 -22.68 3.41
C ASP A 226 -25.06 -23.75 4.23
N LYS A 227 -23.78 -23.53 4.55
CA LYS A 227 -22.99 -24.39 5.45
C LYS A 227 -23.31 -24.18 6.93
N GLY A 228 -24.18 -23.22 7.26
CA GLY A 228 -24.52 -22.87 8.64
C GLY A 228 -23.48 -21.98 9.33
N GLU A 229 -22.52 -21.43 8.59
CA GLU A 229 -21.49 -20.53 9.10
C GLU A 229 -22.01 -19.09 9.21
N LYS A 230 -21.38 -18.29 10.09
CA LYS A 230 -21.71 -16.86 10.25
C LYS A 230 -20.88 -16.03 9.29
N VAL A 231 -21.50 -15.02 8.67
CA VAL A 231 -20.84 -14.09 7.75
C VAL A 231 -20.88 -12.68 8.32
N CYS A 232 -19.73 -12.00 8.32
CA CYS A 232 -19.65 -10.55 8.48
C CYS A 232 -19.32 -9.96 7.10
N LEU A 233 -20.26 -9.22 6.52
CA LEU A 233 -20.07 -8.54 5.22
C LEU A 233 -19.74 -7.08 5.49
N LEU A 234 -18.53 -6.66 5.11
CA LEU A 234 -18.07 -5.27 5.20
C LEU A 234 -17.98 -4.69 3.79
N VAL A 235 -18.64 -3.54 3.56
CA VAL A 235 -18.59 -2.82 2.29
C VAL A 235 -18.01 -1.43 2.54
N VAL A 236 -16.73 -1.28 2.20
CA VAL A 236 -15.98 -0.03 2.41
C VAL A 236 -16.03 0.82 1.15
N ASP A 237 -16.42 2.08 1.29
CA ASP A 237 -16.44 3.02 0.17
C ASP A 237 -15.09 3.75 0.04
N CYS A 238 -14.77 4.21 -1.16
CA CYS A 238 -13.56 4.96 -1.50
C CYS A 238 -12.23 4.27 -1.14
N MET A 239 -12.23 2.95 -0.93
CA MET A 239 -10.99 2.18 -0.73
C MET A 239 -10.49 1.66 -2.08
N ARG A 240 -9.31 2.13 -2.47
CA ARG A 240 -8.61 1.63 -3.66
C ARG A 240 -7.87 0.32 -3.37
N HIS A 241 -7.51 -0.39 -4.43
CA HIS A 241 -6.79 -1.66 -4.34
C HIS A 241 -5.41 -1.54 -3.70
N ASP A 242 -4.65 -0.48 -4.03
CA ASP A 242 -3.36 -0.18 -3.40
C ASP A 242 -3.48 0.09 -1.90
N HIS A 243 -4.54 0.78 -1.47
CA HIS A 243 -4.83 0.98 -0.06
C HIS A 243 -5.07 -0.36 0.65
N PHE A 244 -5.87 -1.25 0.05
CA PHE A 244 -6.14 -2.57 0.62
C PHE A 244 -4.87 -3.44 0.68
N LYS A 245 -4.09 -3.51 -0.40
CA LYS A 245 -2.81 -4.23 -0.44
C LYS A 245 -1.84 -3.73 0.62
N SER A 246 -1.76 -2.42 0.83
CA SER A 246 -0.90 -1.83 1.87
C SER A 246 -1.33 -2.22 3.30
N MET A 247 -2.62 -2.47 3.52
CA MET A 247 -3.14 -2.94 4.81
C MET A 247 -3.06 -4.46 4.98
N MET A 248 -2.81 -5.22 3.91
CA MET A 248 -2.88 -6.68 3.92
C MET A 248 -1.90 -7.30 4.93
N THR A 249 -0.70 -6.72 5.05
CA THR A 249 0.33 -7.14 6.02
C THR A 249 -0.12 -7.03 7.47
N LEU A 250 -1.07 -6.13 7.77
CA LEU A 250 -1.66 -5.98 9.10
C LEU A 250 -2.80 -6.99 9.37
N LEU A 251 -3.39 -7.53 8.31
CA LEU A 251 -4.54 -8.45 8.37
C LEU A 251 -4.13 -9.92 8.31
N GLU A 252 -3.06 -10.25 7.58
CA GLU A 252 -2.52 -11.61 7.42
C GLU A 252 -2.25 -12.36 8.73
N PRO A 253 -1.80 -11.72 9.84
CA PRO A 253 -1.64 -12.42 11.12
C PRO A 253 -2.96 -12.93 11.73
N PHE A 254 -4.10 -12.37 11.32
CA PHE A 254 -5.41 -12.64 11.91
C PHE A 254 -6.33 -13.44 10.97
N PHE A 255 -6.11 -13.37 9.66
CA PHE A 255 -7.04 -13.92 8.66
C PHE A 255 -6.32 -14.64 7.53
N ASN A 256 -6.93 -15.72 7.05
CA ASN A 256 -6.60 -16.29 5.74
C ASN A 256 -7.33 -15.49 4.66
N ILE A 257 -6.59 -14.70 3.90
CA ILE A 257 -7.17 -13.76 2.93
C ILE A 257 -7.21 -14.41 1.54
N LYS A 258 -8.40 -14.41 0.92
CA LYS A 258 -8.57 -14.71 -0.50
C LYS A 258 -9.05 -13.45 -1.20
N LEU A 259 -8.28 -13.01 -2.19
CA LEU A 259 -8.63 -11.87 -3.03
C LEU A 259 -9.36 -12.35 -4.30
N ASP A 260 -10.43 -11.65 -4.64
CA ASP A 260 -11.23 -11.88 -5.84
C ASP A 260 -11.75 -10.53 -6.35
N TYR A 261 -12.28 -10.47 -7.56
CA TYR A 261 -12.72 -9.25 -8.19
C TYR A 261 -14.18 -9.29 -8.62
N LYS A 262 -14.72 -8.10 -8.86
CA LYS A 262 -16.03 -7.89 -9.48
C LYS A 262 -15.96 -6.68 -10.39
N LEU A 263 -16.74 -6.69 -11.46
CA LEU A 263 -16.99 -5.48 -12.23
C LEU A 263 -18.19 -4.73 -11.65
N SER A 264 -18.06 -3.41 -11.57
CA SER A 264 -19.16 -2.54 -11.17
C SER A 264 -20.22 -2.50 -12.26
N LEU A 265 -21.48 -2.30 -11.86
CA LEU A 265 -22.49 -1.90 -12.82
C LEU A 265 -22.17 -0.49 -13.34
N LEU A 266 -22.59 -0.20 -14.55
CA LEU A 266 -22.58 1.14 -15.15
C LEU A 266 -23.99 1.73 -15.09
N PRO A 267 -24.18 2.95 -14.53
CA PRO A 267 -23.16 3.82 -13.92
C PRO A 267 -22.56 3.24 -12.63
N THR A 268 -21.28 3.52 -12.37
CA THR A 268 -20.56 3.00 -11.18
C THR A 268 -20.96 3.68 -9.88
N ALA A 269 -21.78 4.74 -9.95
CA ALA A 269 -22.23 5.48 -8.79
C ALA A 269 -22.97 4.60 -7.78
N THR A 270 -22.81 4.95 -6.51
CA THR A 270 -23.36 4.28 -5.33
C THR A 270 -24.80 3.78 -5.48
N PRO A 271 -25.80 4.60 -5.89
CA PRO A 271 -27.18 4.13 -5.97
C PRO A 271 -27.41 2.99 -6.97
N TYR A 272 -26.51 2.78 -7.91
CA TYR A 272 -26.60 1.73 -8.93
C TYR A 272 -25.76 0.51 -8.53
N SER A 273 -24.43 0.70 -8.42
CA SER A 273 -23.49 -0.41 -8.25
C SER A 273 -23.44 -0.93 -6.81
N ARG A 274 -23.46 -0.04 -5.81
CA ARG A 274 -23.40 -0.46 -4.39
C ARG A 274 -24.72 -1.08 -3.94
N ASN A 275 -25.85 -0.43 -4.24
CA ASN A 275 -27.16 -0.96 -3.87
C ASN A 275 -27.46 -2.30 -4.55
N ALA A 276 -26.94 -2.53 -5.76
CA ALA A 276 -27.03 -3.82 -6.44
C ALA A 276 -26.43 -4.98 -5.64
N ILE A 277 -25.40 -4.75 -4.82
CA ILE A 277 -24.83 -5.78 -3.90
C ILE A 277 -25.91 -6.26 -2.94
N PHE A 278 -26.66 -5.32 -2.36
CA PHE A 278 -27.65 -5.62 -1.33
C PHE A 278 -29.00 -6.06 -1.91
N CYS A 279 -29.43 -5.51 -3.04
CA CYS A 279 -30.73 -5.87 -3.61
C CYS A 279 -30.67 -7.06 -4.57
N GLY A 280 -29.50 -7.36 -5.14
CA GLY A 280 -29.28 -8.48 -6.06
C GLY A 280 -30.02 -8.30 -7.39
N LEU A 281 -30.26 -7.05 -7.78
CA LEU A 281 -31.04 -6.68 -8.96
C LEU A 281 -30.29 -5.65 -9.79
N PHE A 282 -30.48 -5.73 -11.11
CA PHE A 282 -30.07 -4.67 -12.02
C PHE A 282 -30.91 -3.40 -11.80
N PRO A 283 -30.41 -2.20 -12.17
CA PRO A 283 -31.06 -0.94 -11.86
C PRO A 283 -32.52 -0.85 -12.31
N ASP A 284 -32.84 -1.32 -13.51
CA ASP A 284 -34.20 -1.27 -14.05
C ASP A 284 -35.18 -2.10 -13.21
N ASP A 285 -34.75 -3.29 -12.76
CA ASP A 285 -35.58 -4.16 -11.94
C ASP A 285 -35.64 -3.69 -10.49
N MET A 286 -34.58 -3.06 -10.00
CA MET A 286 -34.57 -2.38 -8.70
C MET A 286 -35.59 -1.25 -8.68
N VAL A 287 -35.62 -0.39 -9.70
CA VAL A 287 -36.58 0.74 -9.78
C VAL A 287 -38.02 0.24 -9.91
N LYS A 288 -38.27 -0.84 -10.67
CA LYS A 288 -39.60 -1.47 -10.72
C LYS A 288 -40.04 -1.99 -9.36
N LYS A 289 -39.13 -2.64 -8.61
CA LYS A 289 -39.43 -3.21 -7.30
C LYS A 289 -39.55 -2.14 -6.21
N TYR A 290 -38.74 -1.08 -6.29
CA TYR A 290 -38.67 0.00 -5.31
C TYR A 290 -38.82 1.38 -6.01
N PRO A 291 -40.04 1.76 -6.41
CA PRO A 291 -40.27 2.99 -7.19
C PRO A 291 -39.76 4.26 -6.50
N LYS A 292 -39.93 4.35 -5.17
CA LYS A 292 -39.40 5.47 -4.36
C LYS A 292 -37.89 5.64 -4.50
N GLN A 293 -37.13 4.53 -4.47
CA GLN A 293 -35.68 4.58 -4.67
C GLN A 293 -35.35 5.13 -6.07
N GLY A 294 -36.13 4.75 -7.08
CA GLY A 294 -35.98 5.29 -8.43
C GLY A 294 -36.26 6.79 -8.52
N ASP A 295 -37.25 7.29 -7.80
CA ASP A 295 -37.54 8.72 -7.72
C ASP A 295 -36.41 9.47 -6.98
N ASP A 296 -35.92 8.93 -5.87
CA ASP A 296 -34.82 9.50 -5.10
C ASP A 296 -33.52 9.57 -5.93
N MET A 297 -33.26 8.54 -6.75
CA MET A 297 -32.12 8.47 -7.67
C MET A 297 -32.22 9.50 -8.81
N LYS A 298 -33.42 9.80 -9.31
CA LYS A 298 -33.62 10.83 -10.35
C LYS A 298 -33.46 12.24 -9.82
N ASN A 299 -33.75 12.45 -8.54
CA ASN A 299 -33.75 13.77 -7.90
C ASN A 299 -32.45 14.06 -7.14
N ASP A 300 -31.40 13.23 -7.29
CA ASP A 300 -30.14 13.32 -6.54
C ASP A 300 -30.34 13.52 -5.03
N SER A 301 -31.32 12.79 -4.48
CA SER A 301 -31.71 12.93 -3.09
C SER A 301 -30.59 12.48 -2.16
N THR A 302 -30.46 13.13 -1.00
CA THR A 302 -29.49 12.72 0.01
C THR A 302 -29.85 11.35 0.60
N SER A 303 -28.85 10.54 0.94
CA SER A 303 -29.00 9.27 1.67
C SER A 303 -29.57 8.07 0.89
N LEU A 304 -29.14 7.89 -0.35
CA LEU A 304 -29.55 6.77 -1.23
C LEU A 304 -29.18 5.35 -0.72
N ASN A 305 -28.50 5.24 0.43
CA ASN A 305 -28.06 3.99 1.07
C ASN A 305 -28.96 3.58 2.25
N GLN A 306 -29.97 4.38 2.63
CA GLN A 306 -30.80 4.09 3.82
C GLN A 306 -31.54 2.74 3.76
N HIS A 307 -31.70 2.18 2.56
CA HIS A 307 -32.46 0.96 2.33
C HIS A 307 -31.61 -0.31 2.19
N GLU A 308 -30.28 -0.24 2.31
CA GLU A 308 -29.37 -1.38 2.15
C GLU A 308 -29.76 -2.57 3.03
N LYS A 309 -30.11 -2.32 4.30
CA LYS A 309 -30.59 -3.36 5.23
C LYS A 309 -31.82 -4.10 4.69
N GLN A 310 -32.81 -3.35 4.22
CA GLN A 310 -34.05 -3.92 3.71
C GLN A 310 -33.79 -4.69 2.42
N PHE A 311 -32.96 -4.15 1.53
CA PHE A 311 -32.56 -4.80 0.29
C PHE A 311 -31.91 -6.16 0.56
N LEU A 312 -30.97 -6.22 1.51
CA LEU A 312 -30.29 -7.46 1.88
C LEU A 312 -31.27 -8.50 2.45
N ILE A 313 -32.16 -8.10 3.35
CA ILE A 313 -33.18 -9.01 3.92
C ILE A 313 -34.08 -9.57 2.81
N ASP A 314 -34.53 -8.71 1.90
CA ASP A 314 -35.36 -9.09 0.78
C ASP A 314 -34.65 -10.05 -0.18
N GLN A 315 -33.37 -9.82 -0.44
CA GLN A 315 -32.55 -10.69 -1.28
C GLN A 315 -32.37 -12.07 -0.63
N LEU A 316 -32.04 -12.13 0.66
CA LEU A 316 -31.90 -13.38 1.41
C LEU A 316 -33.21 -14.19 1.42
N LYS A 317 -34.36 -13.53 1.59
CA LYS A 317 -35.68 -14.20 1.51
C LYS A 317 -35.92 -14.85 0.15
N LYS A 318 -35.51 -14.22 -0.95
CA LYS A 318 -35.62 -14.79 -2.30
C LYS A 318 -34.74 -16.03 -2.51
N MET A 319 -33.71 -16.21 -1.69
CA MET A 319 -32.76 -17.32 -1.76
C MET A 319 -32.99 -18.37 -0.67
N ASP A 320 -34.21 -18.44 -0.12
CA ASP A 320 -34.61 -19.36 0.96
C ASP A 320 -33.80 -19.21 2.27
N LEU A 321 -33.23 -18.02 2.51
CA LEU A 321 -32.44 -17.67 3.70
C LEU A 321 -33.15 -16.64 4.59
N GLY A 322 -34.48 -16.55 4.50
CA GLY A 322 -35.28 -15.57 5.24
C GLY A 322 -35.35 -15.79 6.76
N ASP A 323 -34.94 -16.97 7.23
CA ASP A 323 -34.86 -17.35 8.64
C ASP A 323 -33.58 -16.83 9.33
N LYS A 324 -32.57 -16.42 8.54
CA LYS A 324 -31.29 -15.93 9.07
C LYS A 324 -31.46 -14.57 9.74
N ARG A 325 -30.84 -14.42 10.91
CA ARG A 325 -30.79 -13.14 11.62
C ARG A 325 -29.75 -12.22 10.99
N VAL A 326 -30.17 -11.02 10.60
CA VAL A 326 -29.30 -9.99 10.00
C VAL A 326 -29.14 -8.83 10.98
N HIS A 327 -27.88 -8.49 11.26
CA HIS A 327 -27.49 -7.26 11.96
C HIS A 327 -26.85 -6.33 10.92
N TYR A 328 -27.37 -5.12 10.78
CA TYR A 328 -26.91 -4.08 9.85
C TYR A 328 -26.72 -2.79 10.61
#